data_AF-A0A2N8KTL6-F1
#
_entry.id   AF-A0A2N8KTL6-F1
#
_cell.length_a   1.000
_cell.length_b   1.000
_cell.length_c   1.000
_cell.angle_alpha   90.00
_cell.angle_beta   90.00
_cell.angle_gamma   90.00
#
_symmetry.space_group_name_H-M   'P 1'
#
loop_
_entity.id
_entity.type
_entity.pdbx_description
1 polymer ?
#
loop_
_entity_poly.entity_id
_entity_poly.type
_entity_poly.pdbx_seq_one_letter_code
_entity_poly.pdbx_strand_id
1 'polypeptide(L)'
;MPFEAKLSLFGAGMVAALWWAARYPDSLVSRIAFTWHGPFPQHGETKSHFYRRQCVFALGWLVQFMVVWALGYICAWYWPGITESVWFLVVFAFALPLAIGMALLGALLAWLCSVKASVIGPNPEFVHVAAESDG
;
A
#
# COMPACT_ATOMS: atom_id res chain seq x y z
N MET A 1 20.10 25.18 -4.64
CA MET A 1 20.59 23.80 -4.86
C MET A 1 20.23 23.35 -6.26
N PRO A 2 21.19 22.76 -7.01
CA PRO A 2 20.90 22.13 -8.31
C PRO A 2 19.93 20.96 -8.15
N PHE A 3 19.22 20.61 -9.23
CA PHE A 3 18.21 19.52 -9.22
C PHE A 3 18.80 18.19 -8.74
N GLU A 4 20.00 17.85 -9.23
CA GLU A 4 20.73 16.65 -8.82
C GLU A 4 20.94 16.57 -7.31
N ALA A 5 21.34 17.67 -6.67
CA ALA A 5 21.53 17.71 -5.22
C ALA A 5 20.21 17.51 -4.45
N LYS A 6 19.09 18.02 -4.98
CA LYS A 6 17.76 17.78 -4.37
C LYS A 6 17.36 16.31 -4.50
N LEU A 7 17.63 15.69 -5.66
CA LEU A 7 17.33 14.28 -5.91
C LEU A 7 18.19 13.36 -5.03
N SER A 8 19.49 13.63 -4.90
CA SER A 8 20.37 12.87 -4.01
C SER A 8 19.96 13.01 -2.55
N LEU A 9 19.59 14.21 -2.11
CA LEU A 9 19.13 14.44 -0.73
C LEU A 9 17.82 13.68 -0.44
N PHE A 10 16.88 13.70 -1.39
CA PHE A 10 15.65 12.90 -1.31
C PHE A 10 15.96 11.40 -1.22
N GLY A 11 16.82 10.89 -2.10
CA GLY A 11 17.23 9.48 -2.10
C GLY A 11 17.90 9.07 -0.79
N ALA A 12 18.83 9.88 -0.29
CA ALA A 12 19.49 9.64 0.99
C ALA A 12 18.50 9.63 2.17
N GLY A 13 17.55 10.59 2.18
CA GLY A 13 16.48 10.64 3.16
C GLY A 13 15.58 9.40 3.11
N MET A 14 15.24 8.93 1.91
CA MET A 14 14.44 7.71 1.72
C MET A 14 15.16 6.46 2.24
N VAL A 15 16.45 6.31 1.92
CA VAL A 15 17.27 5.19 2.43
C VAL A 15 17.37 5.24 3.96
N ALA A 16 17.59 6.43 4.54
CA ALA A 16 17.64 6.59 5.99
C ALA A 16 16.29 6.24 6.66
N ALA A 17 15.17 6.65 6.07
CA ALA A 17 13.84 6.32 6.55
C ALA A 17 13.56 4.81 6.49
N LEU A 18 13.93 4.15 5.39
CA LEU A 18 13.81 2.69 5.24
C LEU A 18 14.70 1.94 6.24
N TRP A 19 15.94 2.40 6.40
CA TRP A 19 16.87 1.84 7.39
C TRP A 19 16.34 1.97 8.82
N TRP A 20 15.77 3.14 9.16
CA TRP A 20 15.14 3.36 10.46
C TRP A 20 13.94 2.45 10.66
N ALA A 21 13.07 2.35 9.66
CA ALA A 21 11.89 1.50 9.71
C ALA A 21 12.25 0.01 9.91
N ALA A 22 13.31 -0.45 9.23
CA ALA A 22 13.84 -1.79 9.38
C ALA A 22 14.49 -2.04 10.75
N ARG A 23 15.13 -1.02 11.34
CA ARG A 23 15.82 -1.15 12.64
C ARG A 23 14.87 -1.15 13.84
N TYR A 24 13.73 -0.46 13.72
CA TYR A 24 12.72 -0.32 14.77
C TYR A 24 11.34 -0.80 14.28
N PRO A 25 11.16 -2.12 14.05
CA PRO A 25 9.93 -2.67 13.51
C PRO A 25 8.72 -2.45 14.44
N ASP A 26 8.95 -2.35 15.75
CA ASP A 26 7.88 -2.15 16.74
C ASP A 26 7.38 -0.71 16.85
N SER A 27 8.06 0.26 16.20
CA SER A 27 7.58 1.64 16.21
C SER A 27 6.25 1.75 15.46
N LEU A 28 5.32 2.59 15.96
CA LEU A 28 3.99 2.75 15.39
C LEU A 28 4.06 3.15 13.90
N VAL A 29 5.02 4.01 13.55
CA VAL A 29 5.28 4.45 12.16
C VAL A 29 5.72 3.28 11.29
N SER A 30 6.68 2.46 11.76
CA SER A 30 7.10 1.25 11.03
C SER A 30 5.93 0.29 10.86
N ARG A 31 5.15 0.05 11.92
CA ARG A 31 3.99 -0.85 11.86
C ARG A 31 2.97 -0.37 10.83
N ILE A 32 2.62 0.93 10.81
CA ILE A 32 1.73 1.50 9.79
C ILE A 32 2.35 1.35 8.39
N ALA A 33 3.62 1.71 8.21
CA ALA A 33 4.28 1.62 6.91
C ALA A 33 4.28 0.18 6.37
N PHE A 34 4.51 -0.82 7.24
CA PHE A 34 4.53 -2.23 6.86
C PHE A 34 3.16 -2.90 6.87
N THR A 35 2.12 -2.30 7.48
CA THR A 35 0.75 -2.84 7.37
C THR A 35 0.31 -2.94 5.92
N TRP A 36 0.88 -2.12 5.03
CA TRP A 36 0.65 -2.14 3.59
C TRP A 36 1.02 -3.46 2.88
N HIS A 37 1.85 -4.32 3.48
CA HIS A 37 2.29 -5.59 2.85
C HIS A 37 1.13 -6.55 2.54
N GLY A 38 -0.05 -6.33 3.12
CA GLY A 38 -1.22 -7.13 2.86
C GLY A 38 -1.18 -8.50 3.52
N PRO A 39 -2.20 -9.32 3.29
CA PRO A 39 -2.28 -10.66 3.88
C PRO A 39 -1.18 -11.56 3.32
N PHE A 40 -0.59 -12.38 4.20
CA PHE A 40 0.28 -13.48 3.82
C PHE A 40 -0.52 -14.74 3.47
N PRO A 41 0.00 -15.58 2.55
CA PRO A 41 -0.62 -16.86 2.22
C PRO A 41 -0.58 -17.79 3.43
N GLN A 42 -1.69 -18.46 3.71
CA GLN A 42 -1.81 -19.43 4.80
C GLN A 42 -1.61 -20.86 4.28
N HIS A 43 -1.14 -21.76 5.14
CA HIS A 43 -1.02 -23.17 4.79
C HIS A 43 -2.37 -23.77 4.39
N GLY A 44 -2.41 -24.51 3.28
CA GLY A 44 -3.64 -25.11 2.76
C GLY A 44 -4.64 -24.10 2.17
N GLU A 45 -4.28 -22.82 2.12
CA GLU A 45 -5.12 -21.81 1.47
C GLU A 45 -5.07 -21.97 -0.04
N THR A 46 -6.22 -21.93 -0.70
CA THR A 46 -6.25 -21.96 -2.17
C THR A 46 -5.81 -20.62 -2.76
N LYS A 47 -5.16 -20.66 -3.92
CA LYS A 47 -4.69 -19.47 -4.64
C LYS A 47 -5.78 -18.42 -4.84
N SER A 48 -6.98 -18.84 -5.25
CA SER A 48 -8.13 -17.93 -5.43
C SER A 48 -8.55 -17.25 -4.12
N HIS A 49 -8.58 -17.99 -3.00
CA HIS A 49 -8.93 -17.44 -1.70
C HIS A 49 -7.93 -16.39 -1.22
N PHE A 50 -6.63 -16.65 -1.39
CA PHE A 50 -5.57 -15.70 -1.06
C PHE A 50 -5.71 -14.39 -1.83
N TYR A 51 -5.86 -14.45 -3.16
CA TYR A 51 -6.04 -13.25 -3.97
C TYR A 51 -7.35 -12.51 -3.65
N ARG A 52 -8.41 -13.22 -3.26
CA ARG A 52 -9.63 -12.59 -2.77
C ARG A 52 -9.37 -11.80 -1.48
N ARG A 53 -8.60 -12.33 -0.53
CA ARG A 53 -8.19 -11.59 0.67
C ARG A 53 -7.33 -10.38 0.34
N GLN A 54 -6.40 -10.50 -0.61
CA GLN A 54 -5.63 -9.36 -1.10
C GLN A 54 -6.52 -8.28 -1.73
N CYS A 55 -7.52 -8.68 -2.52
CA CYS A 55 -8.49 -7.76 -3.10
C CYS A 55 -9.26 -7.00 -2.01
N VAL A 56 -9.84 -7.70 -1.03
CA VAL A 56 -10.57 -7.08 0.08
C VAL A 56 -9.67 -6.14 0.88
N PHE A 57 -8.42 -6.55 1.12
CA PHE A 57 -7.43 -5.71 1.80
C PHE A 57 -7.13 -4.42 1.02
N ALA A 58 -6.89 -4.51 -0.29
CA ALA A 58 -6.65 -3.36 -1.14
C ALA A 58 -7.87 -2.43 -1.23
N LEU A 59 -9.09 -2.98 -1.27
CA LEU A 59 -10.34 -2.22 -1.18
C LEU A 59 -10.48 -1.49 0.16
N GLY A 60 -10.06 -2.10 1.26
CA GLY A 60 -10.03 -1.45 2.58
C GLY A 60 -9.15 -0.19 2.58
N TRP A 61 -7.95 -0.28 2.00
CA TRP A 61 -7.08 0.89 1.83
C TRP A 61 -7.66 1.93 0.88
N LEU A 62 -8.23 1.49 -0.24
CA LEU A 62 -8.90 2.36 -1.20
C LEU A 62 -9.98 3.21 -0.51
N VAL A 63 -10.84 2.60 0.31
CA VAL A 63 -11.88 3.30 1.08
C VAL A 63 -11.25 4.28 2.06
N GLN A 64 -10.21 3.88 2.81
CA GLN A 64 -9.53 4.78 3.76
C GLN A 64 -8.96 6.01 3.05
N PHE A 65 -8.29 5.85 1.90
CA PHE A 65 -7.77 7.00 1.16
C PHE A 65 -8.88 7.89 0.60
N MET A 66 -9.95 7.30 0.07
CA MET A 66 -11.10 8.09 -0.39
C MET A 66 -11.72 8.90 0.74
N VAL A 67 -11.85 8.32 1.95
CA VAL A 67 -12.36 9.02 3.13
C VAL A 67 -11.43 10.16 3.54
N VAL A 68 -10.12 9.90 3.66
CA VAL A 68 -9.13 10.93 4.02
C VAL A 68 -9.14 12.05 2.97
N TRP A 69 -9.14 11.69 1.69
CA TRP A 69 -9.20 12.64 0.58
C TRP A 69 -10.46 13.51 0.64
N ALA A 70 -11.63 12.90 0.82
CA ALA A 70 -12.91 13.60 0.95
C ALA A 70 -12.92 14.55 2.16
N LEU A 71 -12.44 14.10 3.33
CA LEU A 71 -12.32 14.94 4.52
C LEU A 71 -11.39 16.14 4.28
N GLY A 72 -10.28 15.95 3.57
CA GLY A 72 -9.39 17.04 3.19
C GLY A 72 -10.08 18.12 2.37
N TYR A 73 -10.87 17.72 1.36
CA TYR A 73 -11.63 18.66 0.54
C TYR A 73 -12.80 19.30 1.28
N ILE A 74 -13.45 18.59 2.21
CA ILE A 74 -14.45 19.19 3.10
C ILE A 74 -13.80 20.27 3.97
N CYS A 75 -12.64 20.00 4.58
CA CYS A 75 -11.90 21.01 5.34
C CYS A 75 -11.50 22.20 4.48
N ALA A 76 -11.05 21.96 3.24
CA ALA A 76 -10.70 23.02 2.31
C ALA A 76 -11.89 23.93 1.95
N TRP A 77 -13.12 23.41 1.98
CA TRP A 77 -14.32 24.25 1.81
C TRP A 77 -14.42 25.28 2.94
N TYR A 78 -14.24 24.87 4.19
CA TYR A 78 -14.35 25.78 5.34
C TYR A 78 -13.17 26.76 5.45
N TRP A 79 -11.99 26.38 4.97
CA TRP A 79 -10.79 27.22 4.98
C TRP A 79 -10.15 27.28 3.58
N PRO A 80 -10.66 28.15 2.68
CA PRO A 80 -10.25 28.16 1.28
C PRO A 80 -8.75 28.43 1.08
N GLY A 81 -8.12 29.17 1.99
CA GLY A 81 -6.67 29.45 1.96
C GLY A 81 -5.77 28.21 2.12
N ILE A 82 -6.32 27.07 2.55
CA ILE A 82 -5.55 25.82 2.64
C ILE A 82 -5.27 25.24 1.24
N THR A 83 -6.14 25.47 0.25
CA THR A 83 -5.95 24.90 -1.09
C THR A 83 -4.75 25.47 -1.83
N GLU A 84 -4.32 26.69 -1.46
CA GLU A 84 -3.11 27.34 -1.99
C GLU A 84 -1.83 26.84 -1.31
N SER A 85 -1.94 26.12 -0.20
CA SER A 85 -0.79 25.56 0.49
C SER A 85 -0.14 24.46 -0.35
N VAL A 86 1.19 24.56 -0.53
CA VAL A 86 2.00 23.55 -1.21
C VAL A 86 1.76 22.15 -0.61
N TRP A 87 1.60 22.05 0.71
CA TRP A 87 1.35 20.77 1.38
C TRP A 87 -0.01 20.18 1.02
N PHE A 88 -1.04 21.01 0.88
CA PHE A 88 -2.35 20.54 0.47
C PHE A 88 -2.31 20.01 -0.96
N LEU A 89 -1.66 20.75 -1.88
CA LEU A 89 -1.50 20.32 -3.27
C LEU A 89 -0.70 19.01 -3.37
N VAL A 90 0.45 18.91 -2.69
CA VAL A 90 1.29 17.71 -2.72
C VAL A 90 0.56 16.50 -2.14
N VAL A 91 -0.11 16.64 -1.00
CA VAL A 91 -0.74 15.50 -0.31
C VAL A 91 -2.09 15.15 -0.92
N PHE A 92 -3.01 16.11 -1.05
CA PHE A 92 -4.40 15.87 -1.42
C PHE A 92 -4.67 15.94 -2.93
N ALA A 93 -3.94 16.76 -3.67
CA ALA A 93 -4.12 16.85 -5.12
C ALA A 93 -3.21 15.87 -5.90
N PHE A 94 -2.12 15.38 -5.30
CA PHE A 94 -1.19 14.46 -5.96
C PHE A 94 -1.04 13.11 -5.26
N ALA A 95 -0.51 13.06 -4.03
CA ALA A 95 -0.13 11.80 -3.39
C ALA A 95 -1.34 10.89 -3.07
N LEU A 96 -2.42 11.44 -2.51
CA LEU A 96 -3.64 10.70 -2.18
C LEU A 96 -4.34 10.14 -3.43
N PRO A 97 -4.58 10.91 -4.51
CA PRO A 97 -5.10 10.37 -5.77
C PRO A 97 -4.25 9.24 -6.34
N LEU A 98 -2.92 9.35 -6.25
CA LEU A 98 -2.00 8.30 -6.66
C LEU A 98 -2.16 7.04 -5.80
N ALA A 99 -2.26 7.20 -4.47
CA ALA A 99 -2.52 6.09 -3.53
C ALA A 99 -3.88 5.42 -3.80
N ILE A 100 -4.93 6.19 -4.08
CA ILE A 100 -6.25 5.70 -4.50
C ILE A 100 -6.11 4.86 -5.77
N GLY A 101 -5.41 5.38 -6.79
CA GLY A 101 -5.17 4.67 -8.04
C GLY A 101 -4.42 3.35 -7.85
N MET A 102 -3.37 3.34 -7.02
CA MET A 102 -2.61 2.13 -6.70
C MET A 102 -3.45 1.10 -5.95
N ALA A 103 -4.24 1.52 -4.96
CA ALA A 103 -5.12 0.63 -4.21
C ALA A 103 -6.21 0.02 -5.11
N LEU A 104 -6.81 0.82 -5.99
CA LEU A 104 -7.78 0.35 -6.97
C LEU A 104 -7.16 -0.65 -7.95
N LEU A 105 -5.99 -0.32 -8.52
CA LEU A 105 -5.30 -1.21 -9.43
C LEU A 105 -4.91 -2.54 -8.76
N GLY A 106 -4.39 -2.48 -7.52
CA GLY A 106 -4.08 -3.66 -6.72
C GLY A 106 -5.32 -4.53 -6.46
N ALA A 107 -6.45 -3.92 -6.11
CA ALA A 107 -7.71 -4.63 -5.92
C ALA A 107 -8.19 -5.32 -7.20
N LEU A 108 -8.14 -4.61 -8.34
CA LEU A 108 -8.55 -5.15 -9.64
C LEU A 108 -7.67 -6.31 -10.08
N LEU A 109 -6.35 -6.19 -9.97
CA LEU A 109 -5.41 -7.26 -10.33
C LEU A 109 -5.61 -8.49 -9.44
N ALA A 110 -5.73 -8.30 -8.12
CA ALA A 110 -6.00 -9.38 -7.19
C ALA A 110 -7.34 -10.07 -7.50
N TRP A 111 -8.38 -9.29 -7.80
CA TRP A 111 -9.67 -9.83 -8.21
C TRP A 111 -9.58 -10.65 -9.50
N LEU A 112 -8.91 -10.13 -10.53
CA LEU A 112 -8.70 -10.85 -11.80
C LEU A 112 -7.92 -12.16 -11.58
N CYS A 113 -6.87 -12.13 -10.75
CA CYS A 113 -6.13 -13.34 -10.37
C CYS A 113 -7.00 -14.35 -9.63
N SER A 114 -7.84 -13.89 -8.70
CA SER A 114 -8.79 -14.74 -7.98
C SER A 114 -9.78 -15.41 -8.93
N VAL A 115 -10.42 -14.63 -9.81
CA VAL A 115 -11.41 -15.14 -10.78
C VAL A 115 -10.77 -16.10 -11.78
N LYS A 116 -9.59 -15.74 -12.31
CA LYS A 116 -8.84 -16.61 -13.21
C LYS A 116 -8.53 -17.95 -12.55
N ALA A 117 -8.06 -17.94 -11.29
CA ALA A 117 -7.75 -19.16 -10.56
C ALA A 117 -9.00 -19.99 -10.22
N SER A 118 -10.15 -19.38 -9.99
CA SER A 118 -11.38 -20.13 -9.67
C SER A 118 -12.12 -20.67 -10.90
N VAL A 119 -12.02 -20.02 -12.06
CA VAL A 119 -12.84 -20.34 -13.25
C VAL A 119 -12.06 -21.05 -14.34
N ILE A 120 -10.82 -20.64 -14.63
CA ILE A 120 -10.09 -21.09 -15.83
C ILE A 120 -8.84 -21.88 -15.49
N GLY A 121 -8.07 -21.39 -14.49
CA GLY A 121 -6.75 -21.87 -14.18
C GLY A 121 -6.72 -22.89 -13.03
N PRO A 122 -5.56 -23.51 -12.78
CA PRO A 122 -5.36 -24.32 -11.60
C PRO A 122 -5.50 -23.44 -10.34
N ASN A 123 -6.18 -23.99 -9.34
CA ASN A 123 -6.35 -23.39 -8.02
C ASN A 123 -5.54 -24.17 -6.97
N PRO A 124 -4.20 -24.17 -7.03
CA PRO A 124 -3.39 -24.93 -6.10
C PRO A 124 -3.49 -24.34 -4.69
N GLU A 125 -3.19 -25.19 -3.71
CA GLU A 125 -3.04 -24.80 -2.31
C GLU A 125 -1.60 -24.37 -2.02
N PHE A 126 -1.44 -23.41 -1.11
CA PHE A 126 -0.13 -23.00 -0.62
C PHE A 126 0.43 -24.04 0.36
N VAL A 127 1.57 -24.63 -0.01
CA VAL A 127 2.35 -25.52 0.87
C VAL A 127 3.53 -24.70 1.42
N HIS A 128 3.70 -24.69 2.74
CA HIS A 128 4.92 -24.14 3.32
C HIS A 128 6.03 -25.15 3.06
N VAL A 129 7.03 -24.77 2.28
CA VAL A 129 8.28 -25.51 2.24
C VAL A 129 8.93 -25.26 3.59
N ALA A 130 8.83 -26.23 4.50
CA ALA A 130 9.64 -26.20 5.71
C ALA A 130 11.08 -26.07 5.25
N ALA A 131 11.77 -25.00 5.67
CA ALA A 131 13.20 -24.94 5.47
C ALA A 131 13.78 -26.15 6.20
N GLU A 132 14.27 -27.13 5.46
CA GLU A 132 15.12 -28.17 6.01
C GLU A 132 16.29 -27.44 6.68
N SER A 133 16.23 -27.35 8.01
CA SER A 133 17.39 -27.04 8.83
C SER A 133 18.28 -28.28 8.77
N ASP A 134 19.03 -28.42 7.68
CA ASP A 134 20.17 -29.31 7.67
C ASP A 134 21.12 -28.85 8.79
N GLY A 135 21.41 -29.81 9.69
CA GLY A 135 21.98 -29.60 11.02
C GLY A 135 23.43 -29.15 11.08
#